data_AF-A0A3C1S5L4-F1
#
_entry.id   AF-A0A3C1S5L4-F1
#
_cell.length_a   1.000
_cell.length_b   1.000
_cell.length_c   1.000
_cell.angle_alpha   90.00
_cell.angle_beta   90.00
_cell.angle_gamma   90.00
#
_symmetry.space_group_name_H-M   'P 1'
#
loop_
_entity.id
_entity.type
_entity.pdbx_description
1 polymer ?
#
loop_
_entity_poly.entity_id
_entity_poly.type
_entity_poly.pdbx_seq_one_letter_code
_entity_poly.pdbx_strand_id
1 'polypeptide(L)'
;MSEDRRLKILREENPFISSSVGDPRDNRYQDVVSINQHAFEGLASLIRQKKKNPFLPCAGLVFGEIGSGKTHLIGRVLNLAIAADSFFSLAYIQPIEDTEETYRYLL
;
A
#
# COMPACT_ATOMS: atom_id res chain seq x y z
N MET A 1 -2.33 -3.91 -36.90
CA MET A 1 -1.28 -3.52 -35.95
C MET A 1 -0.14 -4.51 -36.05
N SER A 2 1.11 -4.05 -36.19
CA SER A 2 2.28 -4.93 -36.21
C SER A 2 2.53 -5.55 -34.83
N GLU A 3 3.09 -6.75 -34.82
CA GLU A 3 3.38 -7.53 -33.62
C GLU A 3 4.36 -6.79 -32.69
N ASP A 4 5.40 -6.16 -33.26
CA ASP A 4 6.36 -5.34 -32.51
C ASP A 4 5.71 -4.20 -31.74
N ARG A 5 4.66 -3.60 -32.29
CA ARG A 5 3.93 -2.52 -31.63
C ARG A 5 3.11 -3.04 -30.45
N ARG A 6 2.54 -4.25 -30.56
CA ARG A 6 1.83 -4.89 -29.44
C ARG A 6 2.79 -5.29 -28.32
N LEU A 7 3.95 -5.85 -28.66
CA LEU A 7 4.98 -6.21 -27.69
C LEU A 7 5.56 -4.99 -26.98
N LYS A 8 5.73 -3.86 -27.69
CA LYS A 8 6.15 -2.60 -27.09
C LYS A 8 5.11 -2.07 -26.09
N ILE A 9 3.83 -2.02 -26.48
CA ILE A 9 2.73 -1.59 -25.61
C ILE A 9 2.62 -2.50 -24.38
N LEU A 10 2.69 -3.82 -24.55
CA LEU A 10 2.62 -4.77 -23.45
C LEU A 10 3.85 -4.72 -22.53
N ARG A 11 5.01 -4.27 -23.01
CA ARG A 11 6.20 -4.04 -22.16
C ARG A 11 6.09 -2.74 -21.37
N GLU A 12 5.52 -1.70 -21.95
CA GLU A 12 5.32 -0.40 -21.31
C GLU A 12 4.13 -0.43 -20.34
N GLU A 13 3.04 -1.11 -20.71
CA GLU A 13 1.81 -1.25 -19.92
C GLU A 13 1.34 -2.71 -19.92
N ASN A 14 2.01 -3.57 -19.15
CA ASN A 14 1.60 -4.96 -19.00
C ASN A 14 0.37 -5.07 -18.07
N PRO A 15 -0.84 -5.38 -18.57
CA PRO A 15 -2.02 -5.52 -17.72
C PRO A 15 -2.00 -6.83 -16.91
N PHE A 16 -1.08 -7.74 -17.21
CA PHE A 16 -0.90 -9.04 -16.56
C PHE A 16 0.38 -9.11 -15.73
N ILE A 17 1.05 -7.97 -15.49
CA ILE A 17 2.15 -7.96 -14.54
C ILE A 17 1.58 -8.44 -13.20
N SER A 18 2.15 -9.49 -12.64
CA SER A 18 1.82 -9.92 -11.28
C SER A 18 2.35 -8.84 -10.35
N SER A 19 1.59 -7.78 -10.16
CA SER A 19 1.82 -6.82 -9.10
C SER A 19 1.43 -7.52 -7.80
N SER A 20 2.28 -8.43 -7.33
CA SER A 20 2.49 -8.59 -5.89
C SER A 20 2.80 -7.17 -5.43
N VAL A 21 1.78 -6.53 -4.87
CA VAL A 21 1.48 -5.13 -5.12
C VAL A 21 2.69 -4.24 -4.89
N GLY A 22 3.04 -3.41 -5.89
CA GLY A 22 4.15 -2.46 -5.81
C GLY A 22 3.98 -1.44 -4.67
N ASP A 23 4.95 -0.53 -4.53
CA ASP A 23 4.95 0.51 -3.48
C ASP A 23 3.52 1.09 -3.33
N PRO A 24 2.90 1.05 -2.13
CA PRO A 24 1.54 1.56 -1.92
C PRO A 24 1.36 3.05 -2.24
N ARG A 25 2.45 3.77 -2.53
CA ARG A 25 2.44 5.13 -3.09
C ARG A 25 2.22 5.18 -4.60
N ASP A 26 2.48 4.10 -5.32
CA ASP A 26 2.37 4.02 -6.77
C ASP A 26 0.90 3.78 -7.17
N ASN A 27 0.24 4.85 -7.61
CA ASN A 27 -1.21 4.89 -7.82
C ASN A 27 -1.63 4.34 -9.20
N ARG A 28 -0.98 3.25 -9.66
CA ARG A 28 -1.16 2.71 -11.02
C ARG A 28 -2.58 2.20 -11.31
N TYR A 29 -3.30 1.77 -10.29
CA TYR A 29 -4.64 1.21 -10.43
C TYR A 29 -5.63 1.97 -9.57
N GLN A 30 -6.83 2.24 -10.12
CA GLN A 30 -7.88 2.94 -9.39
C GLN A 30 -8.30 2.16 -8.14
N ASP A 31 -8.43 2.87 -7.03
CA ASP A 31 -8.94 2.30 -5.79
C ASP A 31 -10.45 2.05 -5.87
N VAL A 32 -10.87 0.89 -5.36
CA VAL A 32 -12.28 0.53 -5.23
C VAL A 32 -12.65 0.67 -3.76
N VAL A 33 -13.25 1.82 -3.42
CA VAL A 33 -13.48 2.24 -2.03
C VAL A 33 -14.23 1.20 -1.20
N SER A 34 -15.20 0.50 -1.80
CA SER A 34 -16.00 -0.53 -1.13
C SER A 34 -15.19 -1.73 -0.64
N ILE A 35 -14.09 -2.08 -1.31
CA ILE A 35 -13.19 -3.14 -0.87
C ILE A 35 -12.49 -2.66 0.40
N ASN A 36 -12.49 -3.45 1.48
CA ASN A 36 -11.84 -3.12 2.74
C ASN A 36 -12.31 -1.80 3.39
N GLN A 37 -13.47 -1.25 3.03
CA GLN A 37 -13.97 0.02 3.58
C GLN A 37 -14.04 0.01 5.11
N HIS A 38 -14.63 -1.05 5.68
CA HIS A 38 -14.74 -1.20 7.14
C HIS A 38 -13.36 -1.24 7.83
N ALA A 39 -12.39 -1.93 7.23
CA ALA A 39 -11.02 -1.97 7.75
C ALA A 39 -10.36 -0.59 7.71
N PHE A 40 -10.57 0.17 6.62
CA PHE A 40 -10.09 1.53 6.49
C PHE A 40 -10.69 2.46 7.55
N GLU A 41 -12.00 2.43 7.73
CA GLU A 41 -12.69 3.25 8.73
C GLU A 41 -12.22 2.92 10.15
N GLY A 42 -12.01 1.63 10.45
CA GLY A 42 -11.42 1.18 11.72
C GLY A 42 -10.04 1.76 11.97
N LEU A 43 -9.13 1.67 10.99
CA LEU A 43 -7.78 2.25 11.08
C LEU A 43 -7.83 3.78 11.23
N ALA A 44 -8.65 4.47 10.43
CA ALA A 44 -8.81 5.91 10.52
C ALA A 44 -9.34 6.34 11.89
N SER A 45 -10.26 5.56 12.47
CA SER A 45 -10.77 5.79 13.83
C SER A 45 -9.68 5.63 14.88
N LEU A 46 -8.89 4.55 14.82
CA LEU A 46 -7.76 4.33 15.74
C LEU A 46 -6.73 5.46 15.69
N ILE A 47 -6.36 5.90 14.49
CA ILE A 47 -5.44 7.03 14.28
C ILE A 47 -6.02 8.31 14.91
N ARG A 48 -7.30 8.61 14.68
CA ARG A 48 -7.97 9.77 15.28
C ARG A 48 -8.04 9.67 16.81
N GLN A 49 -8.27 8.48 17.37
CA GLN A 49 -8.29 8.27 18.82
C GLN A 49 -6.92 8.46 19.45
N LYS A 50 -5.87 7.87 18.87
CA LYS A 50 -4.48 8.04 19.32
C LYS A 50 -4.04 9.50 19.27
N LYS A 51 -4.47 10.24 18.25
CA LYS A 51 -4.24 11.68 18.15
C LYS A 51 -4.91 12.45 19.30
N LYS A 52 -6.18 12.16 19.58
CA LYS A 52 -6.94 12.82 20.67
C LYS A 52 -6.38 12.47 22.05
N ASN A 53 -5.89 11.25 22.22
CA ASN A 53 -5.35 10.73 23.48
C ASN A 53 -3.95 10.12 23.25
N PRO A 54 -2.88 10.93 23.24
CA PRO A 54 -1.53 10.46 22.91
C PRO A 54 -1.02 9.34 23.83
N PHE A 55 -1.47 9.30 25.08
CA PHE A 55 -1.07 8.26 26.04
C PHE A 55 -1.84 6.95 25.91
N LEU A 56 -2.90 6.90 25.09
CA LEU A 56 -3.68 5.68 24.90
C LEU A 56 -2.83 4.62 24.18
N PRO A 57 -2.62 3.43 24.75
CA PRO A 57 -2.01 2.32 24.03
C PRO A 57 -2.88 1.97 22.82
N CYS A 58 -2.27 1.87 21.64
CA CYS A 58 -3.00 1.62 20.39
C CYS A 58 -2.17 0.71 19.50
N ALA A 59 -2.77 -0.41 19.08
CA ALA A 59 -2.25 -1.30 18.06
C ALA A 59 -3.42 -1.72 17.17
N GLY A 60 -3.16 -1.81 15.86
CA GLY A 60 -4.12 -2.30 14.88
C GLY A 60 -3.45 -3.36 14.02
N LEU A 61 -4.16 -4.44 13.74
CA LEU A 61 -3.65 -5.54 12.94
C LEU A 61 -4.66 -5.86 11.84
N VAL A 62 -4.18 -5.92 10.61
CA VAL A 62 -5.00 -6.23 9.44
C VAL A 62 -4.55 -7.57 8.89
N PHE A 63 -5.46 -8.54 8.91
CA PHE A 63 -5.26 -9.84 8.31
C PHE A 63 -6.00 -9.93 6.98
N GLY A 64 -5.47 -10.75 6.07
CA GLY A 64 -6.15 -11.05 4.82
C GLY A 64 -5.31 -11.94 3.94
N GLU A 65 -5.96 -12.72 3.10
CA GLU A 65 -5.32 -13.61 2.13
C GLU A 65 -4.55 -12.82 1.06
N ILE A 66 -3.68 -13.52 0.33
CA ILE A 66 -2.96 -12.92 -0.81
C ILE A 66 -4.01 -12.41 -1.82
N GLY A 67 -3.79 -11.22 -2.37
CA GLY A 67 -4.74 -10.59 -3.30
C GLY A 67 -5.96 -9.93 -2.66
N SER A 68 -6.11 -9.94 -1.34
CA SER A 68 -7.27 -9.34 -0.65
C SER A 68 -7.32 -7.79 -0.64
N GLY A 69 -6.45 -7.11 -1.40
CA GLY A 69 -6.41 -5.65 -1.47
C GLY A 69 -5.78 -4.94 -0.27
N LYS A 70 -4.95 -5.62 0.54
CA LYS A 70 -4.25 -5.00 1.68
C LYS A 70 -3.36 -3.83 1.28
N THR A 71 -2.64 -3.92 0.17
CA THR A 71 -1.76 -2.83 -0.28
C THR A 71 -2.56 -1.61 -0.74
N HIS A 72 -3.70 -1.80 -1.40
CA HIS A 72 -4.64 -0.70 -1.71
C HIS A 72 -5.19 -0.05 -0.44
N LEU A 73 -5.51 -0.84 0.59
CA LEU A 73 -5.91 -0.33 1.89
C LEU A 73 -4.81 0.55 2.52
N ILE A 74 -3.54 0.14 2.45
CA ILE A 74 -2.40 0.96 2.93
C ILE A 74 -2.27 2.25 2.10
N GLY A 75 -2.41 2.17 0.77
CA GLY A 75 -2.42 3.33 -0.12
C GLY A 75 -3.51 4.35 0.25
N ARG A 76 -4.70 3.90 0.62
CA ARG A 76 -5.75 4.79 1.15
C ARG A 76 -5.37 5.48 2.45
N VAL A 77 -4.73 4.76 3.37
CA VAL A 77 -4.24 5.35 4.64
C VAL A 77 -3.13 6.37 4.37
N LEU A 78 -2.26 6.11 3.39
CA LEU A 78 -1.28 7.09 2.90
C LEU A 78 -1.96 8.35 2.35
N ASN A 79 -2.95 8.19 1.49
CA ASN A 79 -3.70 9.31 0.92
C ASN A 79 -4.42 10.13 2.01
N LEU A 80 -4.92 9.47 3.06
CA LEU A 80 -5.46 10.15 4.23
C LEU A 80 -4.41 11.00 4.95
N ALA A 81 -3.17 10.52 5.08
CA ALA A 81 -2.09 11.29 5.70
C ALA A 81 -1.72 12.53 4.89
N ILE A 82 -1.68 12.40 3.55
CA ILE A 82 -1.36 13.49 2.61
C ILE A 82 -2.47 14.54 2.59
N ALA A 83 -3.73 14.10 2.44
CA ALA A 83 -4.88 15.01 2.28
C ALA A 83 -5.17 15.82 3.55
N ALA A 84 -4.72 15.36 4.71
CA ALA A 84 -5.11 15.90 6.00
C ALA A 84 -4.07 16.84 6.62
N ASP A 85 -3.10 17.31 5.83
CA ASP A 85 -2.09 18.30 6.20
C ASP A 85 -1.46 18.02 7.58
N SER A 86 -0.74 16.89 7.67
CA SER A 86 0.18 16.55 8.79
C SER A 86 -0.41 15.87 10.04
N PHE A 87 -1.46 15.04 9.94
CA PHE A 87 -2.00 14.37 11.15
C PHE A 87 -1.21 13.16 11.69
N PHE A 88 -0.39 12.50 10.86
CA PHE A 88 0.51 11.42 11.28
C PHE A 88 1.52 11.13 10.16
N SER A 89 2.69 10.60 10.52
CA SER A 89 3.66 10.07 9.56
C SER A 89 3.43 8.58 9.36
N LEU A 90 3.53 8.10 8.12
CA LEU A 90 3.51 6.66 7.82
C LEU A 90 4.90 6.18 7.45
N ALA A 91 5.39 5.17 8.16
CA ALA A 91 6.53 4.38 7.76
C ALA A 91 6.04 3.01 7.25
N TYR A 92 6.47 2.63 6.06
CA TYR A 92 6.22 1.32 5.48
C TYR A 92 7.54 0.56 5.45
N ILE A 93 7.54 -0.65 6.02
CA ILE A 93 8.70 -1.55 6.01
C ILE A 93 8.31 -2.73 5.13
N GLN A 94 8.98 -2.86 3.98
CA GLN A 94 8.86 -4.05 3.16
C GLN A 94 9.73 -5.14 3.78
N PRO A 95 9.18 -6.35 4.04
CA PRO A 95 10.01 -7.47 4.44
C PRO A 95 11.01 -7.79 3.33
N ILE A 96 12.24 -8.14 3.71
CA ILE A 96 13.27 -8.54 2.76
C ILE A 96 12.84 -9.89 2.16
N GLU A 97 12.56 -9.89 0.86
CA GLU A 97 12.07 -11.08 0.13
C GLU A 97 13.22 -12.01 -0.30
N ASP A 98 14.44 -11.48 -0.43
CA ASP A 98 15.64 -12.25 -0.78
C ASP A 98 16.74 -12.03 0.27
N THR A 99 17.02 -13.07 1.07
CA THR A 99 18.04 -13.00 2.11
C THR A 99 19.46 -12.85 1.56
N GLU A 100 19.73 -13.28 0.32
CA GLU A 100 21.06 -13.19 -0.31
C GLU A 100 21.40 -11.75 -0.76
N GLU A 101 20.39 -10.95 -1.14
CA GLU A 101 20.57 -9.54 -1.53
C GLU A 101 20.82 -8.60 -0.34
N THR A 102 20.48 -9.02 0.89
CA THR A 102 20.59 -8.19 2.11
C THR A 102 21.99 -7.61 2.33
N TYR A 103 23.04 -8.37 1.98
CA TYR A 103 24.42 -7.96 2.18
C TYR A 103 24.92 -6.94 1.14
N ARG A 104 24.25 -6.77 0.00
CA ARG A 104 24.63 -5.77 -1.01
C ARG A 104 24.38 -4.33 -0.59
N TYR A 105 23.45 -4.10 0.34
CA TYR A 105 23.11 -2.75 0.80
C TYR A 105 23.88 -2.35 2.08
N LEU A 106 24.70 -3.26 2.63
CA LEU A 106 25.51 -3.07 3.83
C LEU A 106 27.02 -3.00 3.55
N LEU A 107 27.46 -3.15 2.29
CA LEU A 107 28.86 -3.11 1.85
C LEU A 107 29.06 -2.19 0.65
#